data_AF-A0A9D9G8S8-F1
#
_entry.id   AF-A0A9D9G8S8-F1
#
_cell.length_a   1.000
_cell.length_b   1.000
_cell.length_c   1.000
_cell.angle_alpha   90.00
_cell.angle_beta   90.00
_cell.angle_gamma   90.00
#
_symmetry.space_group_name_H-M   'P 1'
#
loop_
_entity.id
_entity.type
_entity.pdbx_description
1 polymer ?
#
loop_
_entity_poly.entity_id
_entity_poly.type
_entity_poly.pdbx_seq_one_letter_code
_entity_poly.pdbx_strand_id
1 'polypeptide(L)'
;MKKIRLASLLLVLGVLVLCILSIKTKAASVYSNYLNAKKLNSGLVYEPTLILELNDLDELNDDANKCITSVILNLDNNLNVIVGSETYQFNTFFDDYLKGKYIPIVRLNSKNVDGFINYYKNVYTIYDLMIISDDLDVIGKVYTDDATYILNSVYDMTGINLPASRFANWEYVSGCNRVGCNILMANATDPNLEVFTEYVQAMSKVCWANGESLLDNVNTLASGCYGAVGTSTAYLKEAISYFERSGWNHAQYVAAHRGITKYCNENSLTGCLAAYSEGATHIEVDLQVLADNNIVLCHNSQTNFNSDKNGWYFVNVTLDNLRKAKLNDYNINYSETYTTLEELVNNMIKTDVIMIIELKFDNGSIEAVDDLACIENFKRIMDSIPGAYGHFYAITFFAPLAEKMKQLMPEVPLGYIGGARSGKETTLNQIAWGAGGGHKEMYDYANKIKFLRHYNIGLDESYTYTNTSGEYYSNLTAGFYLARGYVQNTWTYEDTLHFRMQSSIATSNAAEECAYLIKKIDNAKMELTKAELASGKVNVKTYSYNGWESVKECDIIILEQDEKCAKVLLYYYEIEGQYGLYSNIVNVDIK
;
A
#
# COMPACT_ATOMS: atom_id res chain seq x y z
N MET A 1 -62.73 -43.99 -48.65
CA MET A 1 -61.63 -43.02 -48.75
C MET A 1 -61.27 -42.55 -47.34
N LYS A 2 -60.00 -42.77 -46.93
CA LYS A 2 -59.21 -42.16 -45.83
C LYS A 2 -59.99 -41.69 -44.56
N LYS A 3 -60.13 -42.48 -43.47
CA LYS A 3 -59.17 -42.73 -42.34
C LYS A 3 -58.39 -41.46 -41.95
N ILE A 4 -58.45 -40.92 -40.72
CA ILE A 4 -57.95 -41.47 -39.44
C ILE A 4 -58.72 -40.79 -38.25
N ARG A 5 -59.59 -41.54 -37.55
CA ARG A 5 -59.52 -41.96 -36.12
C ARG A 5 -59.37 -40.85 -35.04
N LEU A 6 -60.52 -40.46 -34.48
CA LEU A 6 -60.70 -40.22 -33.04
C LEU A 6 -60.42 -41.52 -32.26
N ALA A 7 -59.65 -41.45 -31.19
CA ALA A 7 -59.63 -42.44 -30.12
C ALA A 7 -59.50 -41.73 -28.78
N SER A 8 -60.64 -41.50 -28.16
CA SER A 8 -60.79 -41.16 -26.75
C SER A 8 -60.92 -42.49 -25.99
N LEU A 9 -60.05 -42.76 -25.00
CA LEU A 9 -60.41 -43.61 -23.85
C LEU A 9 -59.38 -43.53 -22.69
N LEU A 10 -59.87 -42.95 -21.59
CA LEU A 10 -59.75 -43.34 -20.17
C LEU A 10 -58.39 -43.40 -19.40
N LEU A 11 -58.51 -42.91 -18.15
CA LEU A 11 -57.86 -43.34 -16.88
C LEU A 11 -56.44 -42.80 -16.62
N VAL A 12 -56.07 -42.23 -15.45
CA VAL A 12 -56.55 -42.25 -14.06
C VAL A 12 -56.19 -40.92 -13.37
N LEU A 13 -57.08 -40.43 -12.51
CA LEU A 13 -56.79 -39.42 -11.48
C LEU A 13 -55.66 -39.87 -10.56
N GLY A 14 -54.53 -39.17 -10.59
CA GLY A 14 -53.54 -39.15 -9.51
C GLY A 14 -53.33 -37.71 -9.08
N VAL A 15 -54.12 -37.24 -8.12
CA VAL A 15 -53.90 -35.96 -7.45
C VAL A 15 -52.64 -36.10 -6.58
N LEU A 16 -51.49 -35.71 -7.12
CA LEU A 16 -50.32 -35.38 -6.30
C LEU A 16 -50.31 -33.86 -6.15
N VAL A 17 -50.85 -33.38 -5.03
CA VAL A 17 -50.57 -32.03 -4.55
C VAL A 17 -49.10 -32.02 -4.13
N LEU A 18 -48.21 -31.73 -5.08
CA LEU A 18 -46.87 -31.26 -4.76
C LEU A 18 -47.04 -29.82 -4.27
N CYS A 19 -47.27 -29.69 -2.96
CA CYS A 19 -46.92 -28.47 -2.25
C CYS A 19 -45.42 -28.26 -2.45
N ILE A 20 -45.04 -27.54 -3.50
CA ILE A 20 -43.75 -26.86 -3.56
C ILE A 20 -43.84 -25.79 -2.47
N LEU A 21 -43.48 -26.18 -1.25
CA LEU A 21 -42.97 -25.24 -0.26
C LEU A 21 -41.73 -24.63 -0.91
N SER A 22 -41.93 -23.52 -1.62
CA SER A 22 -40.87 -22.59 -1.93
C SER A 22 -40.39 -22.10 -0.56
N ILE A 23 -39.38 -22.78 -0.02
CA ILE A 23 -38.59 -22.27 1.08
C ILE A 23 -37.98 -20.99 0.51
N LYS A 24 -38.65 -19.86 0.75
CA LYS A 24 -38.04 -18.55 0.56
C LYS A 24 -36.86 -18.54 1.52
N THR A 25 -35.67 -18.83 1.00
CA THR A 25 -34.43 -18.56 1.70
C THR A 25 -34.49 -17.08 2.09
N LYS A 26 -34.55 -16.82 3.40
CA LYS A 26 -34.53 -15.45 3.92
C LYS A 26 -33.27 -14.79 3.37
N ALA A 27 -33.42 -13.63 2.73
CA ALA A 27 -32.27 -12.88 2.26
C ALA A 27 -31.35 -12.56 3.45
N ALA A 28 -30.04 -12.57 3.23
CA ALA A 28 -29.06 -12.21 4.25
C ALA A 28 -29.37 -10.81 4.81
N SER A 29 -29.17 -10.63 6.12
CA SER A 29 -29.07 -9.29 6.69
C SER A 29 -27.88 -8.57 6.05
N VAL A 30 -27.97 -7.25 5.88
CA VAL A 30 -26.90 -6.46 5.25
C VAL A 30 -26.57 -5.24 6.11
N TYR A 31 -25.29 -5.04 6.39
CA TYR A 31 -24.73 -3.81 6.94
C TYR A 31 -23.77 -3.20 5.91
N SER A 32 -24.15 -2.05 5.35
CA SER A 32 -23.44 -1.41 4.22
C SER A 32 -22.69 -0.13 4.58
N ASN A 33 -22.63 0.23 5.86
CA ASN A 33 -21.96 1.45 6.32
C ASN A 33 -20.48 1.21 6.56
N TYR A 34 -19.68 2.26 6.41
CA TYR A 34 -18.25 2.27 6.69
C TYR A 34 -17.94 3.23 7.83
N LEU A 35 -17.10 2.81 8.77
CA LEU A 35 -16.65 3.60 9.91
C LEU A 35 -15.50 4.55 9.52
N ASN A 36 -15.56 5.80 9.97
CA ASN A 36 -14.41 6.69 9.92
C ASN A 36 -13.37 6.24 10.95
N ALA A 37 -12.08 6.18 10.57
CA ALA A 37 -11.02 5.86 11.52
C ALA A 37 -10.98 6.89 12.66
N LYS A 38 -10.63 6.42 13.85
CA LYS A 38 -10.58 7.25 15.05
C LYS A 38 -9.27 8.03 15.08
N LYS A 39 -9.36 9.34 15.38
CA LYS A 39 -8.18 10.20 15.52
C LYS A 39 -7.44 9.87 16.81
N LEU A 40 -6.12 9.72 16.74
CA LEU A 40 -5.28 9.40 17.89
C LEU A 40 -4.82 10.64 18.66
N ASN A 41 -4.80 11.80 17.99
CA ASN A 41 -4.26 13.06 18.51
C ASN A 41 -2.77 12.95 18.88
N SER A 42 -2.04 12.15 18.10
CA SER A 42 -0.58 12.16 18.11
C SER A 42 -0.06 13.38 17.33
N GLY A 43 1.25 13.60 17.39
CA GLY A 43 1.96 14.51 16.50
C GLY A 43 2.43 13.85 15.20
N LEU A 44 2.13 12.57 14.97
CA LEU A 44 2.54 11.92 13.73
C LEU A 44 1.80 12.52 12.53
N VAL A 45 2.55 12.83 11.47
CA VAL A 45 1.98 13.37 10.22
C VAL A 45 0.98 12.36 9.65
N TYR A 46 1.34 11.07 9.65
CA TYR A 46 0.48 9.98 9.23
C TYR A 46 0.17 9.05 10.42
N GLU A 47 -0.99 9.23 11.05
CA GLU A 47 -1.37 8.44 12.22
C GLU A 47 -1.58 6.95 11.86
N PRO A 48 -1.01 6.01 12.63
CA PRO A 48 -1.23 4.58 12.47
C PRO A 48 -2.65 4.20 12.89
N THR A 49 -3.03 2.94 12.67
CA THR A 49 -4.27 2.37 13.21
C THR A 49 -3.96 1.61 14.50
N LEU A 50 -4.70 1.87 15.58
CA LEU A 50 -4.65 1.02 16.78
C LEU A 50 -5.74 -0.06 16.68
N ILE A 51 -5.32 -1.32 16.85
CA ILE A 51 -6.15 -2.50 16.68
C ILE A 51 -6.13 -3.33 17.98
N LEU A 52 -7.30 -3.65 18.50
CA LEU A 52 -7.44 -4.53 19.66
C LEU A 52 -7.60 -5.98 19.20
N GLU A 53 -6.74 -6.88 19.64
CA GLU A 53 -7.02 -8.32 19.60
C GLU A 53 -7.81 -8.71 20.85
N LEU A 54 -9.09 -9.06 20.63
CA LEU A 54 -10.05 -9.16 21.72
C LEU A 54 -9.91 -10.46 22.48
N ASN A 55 -9.48 -10.36 23.73
CA ASN A 55 -9.44 -11.48 24.68
C ASN A 55 -10.36 -11.28 25.90
N ASP A 56 -10.72 -10.03 26.21
CA ASP A 56 -11.59 -9.65 27.33
C ASP A 56 -12.65 -8.66 26.83
N LEU A 57 -13.91 -8.86 27.20
CA LEU A 57 -15.03 -8.03 26.77
C LEU A 57 -15.00 -6.62 27.40
N ASP A 58 -14.36 -6.49 28.56
CA ASP A 58 -14.23 -5.19 29.25
C ASP A 58 -13.38 -4.20 28.44
N GLU A 59 -12.45 -4.71 27.62
CA GLU A 59 -11.66 -3.92 26.66
C GLU A 59 -12.52 -3.30 25.54
N LEU A 60 -13.83 -3.59 25.44
CA LEU A 60 -14.75 -2.91 24.50
C LEU A 60 -15.58 -1.79 25.14
N ASN A 61 -15.74 -1.77 26.46
CA ASN A 61 -16.73 -0.94 27.15
C ASN A 61 -16.20 0.38 27.74
N ASP A 62 -14.92 0.69 27.55
CA ASP A 62 -14.27 1.78 28.27
C ASP A 62 -14.16 3.09 27.47
N ASP A 63 -14.16 4.22 28.18
CA ASP A 63 -13.88 5.55 27.60
C ASP A 63 -12.46 5.61 26.97
N ALA A 64 -11.59 4.66 27.34
CA ALA A 64 -10.25 4.43 26.78
C ALA A 64 -10.26 3.99 25.29
N ASN A 65 -11.37 3.42 24.81
CA ASN A 65 -11.47 2.82 23.47
C ASN A 65 -11.73 3.82 22.34
N LYS A 66 -11.73 5.12 22.67
CA LYS A 66 -11.89 6.20 21.69
C LYS A 66 -10.77 6.24 20.65
N CYS A 67 -9.65 5.56 20.88
CA CYS A 67 -8.52 5.48 19.95
C CYS A 67 -8.47 4.18 19.12
N ILE A 68 -9.22 3.13 19.50
CA ILE A 68 -9.22 1.83 18.82
C ILE A 68 -10.16 1.84 17.63
N THR A 69 -9.65 1.66 16.41
CA THR A 69 -10.49 1.68 15.19
C THR A 69 -10.99 0.29 14.81
N SER A 70 -10.16 -0.73 14.99
CA SER A 70 -10.43 -2.09 14.52
C SER A 70 -10.30 -3.11 15.65
N VAL A 71 -11.04 -4.22 15.56
CA VAL A 71 -11.03 -5.30 16.56
C VAL A 71 -10.85 -6.65 15.86
N ILE A 72 -9.81 -7.39 16.24
CA ILE A 72 -9.59 -8.77 15.80
C ILE A 72 -10.39 -9.72 16.68
N LEU A 73 -11.11 -10.64 16.02
CA LEU A 73 -12.01 -11.61 16.63
C LEU A 73 -11.52 -13.02 16.30
N ASN A 74 -11.35 -13.84 17.33
CA ASN A 74 -11.12 -15.26 17.20
C ASN A 74 -12.46 -16.00 17.08
N LEU A 75 -12.56 -16.96 16.16
CA LEU A 75 -13.78 -17.71 15.89
C LEU A 75 -13.60 -19.19 16.18
N ASP A 76 -14.63 -19.84 16.72
CA ASP A 76 -14.72 -21.30 16.76
C ASP A 76 -15.11 -21.89 15.38
N ASN A 77 -15.18 -23.23 15.27
CA ASN A 77 -15.56 -23.89 14.01
C ASN A 77 -17.03 -23.66 13.60
N ASN A 78 -17.87 -23.15 14.51
CA ASN A 78 -19.26 -22.79 14.26
C ASN A 78 -19.43 -21.29 13.98
N LEU A 79 -18.32 -20.55 13.83
CA LEU A 79 -18.27 -19.10 13.63
C LEU A 79 -18.79 -18.29 14.82
N ASN A 80 -18.77 -18.85 16.03
CA ASN A 80 -18.99 -18.06 17.25
C ASN A 80 -17.72 -17.30 17.61
N VAL A 81 -17.86 -16.05 18.03
CA VAL A 81 -16.77 -15.22 18.57
C VAL A 81 -16.35 -15.79 19.92
N ILE A 82 -15.05 -16.02 20.10
CA ILE A 82 -14.44 -16.47 21.34
C ILE A 82 -13.91 -15.23 22.08
N VAL A 83 -14.33 -15.04 23.33
CA VAL A 83 -13.77 -14.00 24.24
C VAL A 83 -13.51 -14.66 25.59
N GLY A 84 -12.25 -14.76 25.99
CA GLY A 84 -11.84 -15.52 27.17
C GLY A 84 -12.32 -16.97 27.08
N SER A 85 -13.16 -17.41 28.03
CA SER A 85 -13.78 -18.74 28.05
C SER A 85 -15.18 -18.81 27.43
N GLU A 86 -15.75 -17.67 27.02
CA GLU A 86 -17.12 -17.57 26.54
C GLU A 86 -17.18 -17.54 25.01
N THR A 87 -18.33 -17.93 24.46
CA THR A 87 -18.59 -17.91 23.01
C THR A 87 -19.88 -17.20 22.69
N TYR A 88 -19.88 -16.36 21.65
CA TYR A 88 -21.00 -15.53 21.24
C TYR A 88 -21.34 -15.74 19.77
N GLN A 89 -22.63 -15.81 19.44
CA GLN A 89 -23.06 -15.87 18.04
C GLN A 89 -22.63 -14.59 17.29
N PHE A 90 -21.93 -14.72 16.16
CA PHE A 90 -21.27 -13.60 15.49
C PHE A 90 -22.19 -12.41 15.13
N ASN A 91 -23.38 -12.65 14.56
CA ASN A 91 -24.30 -11.55 14.21
C ASN A 91 -24.77 -10.77 15.44
N THR A 92 -25.08 -11.47 16.53
CA THR A 92 -25.53 -10.86 17.78
C THR A 92 -24.37 -10.07 18.39
N PHE A 93 -23.17 -10.65 18.42
CA PHE A 93 -21.96 -9.97 18.90
C PHE A 93 -21.66 -8.70 18.10
N PHE A 94 -21.73 -8.79 16.76
CA PHE A 94 -21.56 -7.63 15.89
C PHE A 94 -22.59 -6.53 16.18
N ASP A 95 -23.88 -6.87 16.23
CA ASP A 95 -24.95 -5.89 16.45
C ASP A 95 -24.86 -5.22 17.83
N ASP A 96 -24.49 -5.97 18.88
CA ASP A 96 -24.44 -5.47 20.25
C ASP A 96 -23.16 -4.67 20.55
N TYR A 97 -21.99 -5.16 20.09
CA TYR A 97 -20.69 -4.64 20.52
C TYR A 97 -19.94 -3.86 19.45
N LEU A 98 -20.08 -4.18 18.16
CA LEU A 98 -19.18 -3.67 17.11
C LEU A 98 -19.81 -2.67 16.15
N LYS A 99 -21.08 -2.86 15.81
CA LYS A 99 -21.80 -2.13 14.78
C LYS A 99 -21.72 -0.62 14.98
N GLY A 100 -21.09 0.06 14.01
CA GLY A 100 -20.90 1.51 14.03
C GLY A 100 -19.88 2.03 15.06
N LYS A 101 -19.11 1.14 15.69
CA LYS A 101 -18.12 1.48 16.73
C LYS A 101 -16.69 1.03 16.37
N TYR A 102 -16.56 -0.11 15.70
CA TYR A 102 -15.29 -0.72 15.32
C TYR A 102 -15.38 -1.40 13.94
N ILE A 103 -14.25 -1.51 13.25
CA ILE A 103 -14.10 -2.35 12.06
C ILE A 103 -13.76 -3.78 12.51
N PRO A 104 -14.65 -4.78 12.36
CA PRO A 104 -14.36 -6.16 12.70
C PRO A 104 -13.32 -6.77 11.75
N ILE A 105 -12.39 -7.53 12.33
CA ILE A 105 -11.41 -8.35 11.62
C ILE A 105 -11.59 -9.79 12.12
N VAL A 106 -12.01 -10.71 11.25
CA VAL A 106 -12.28 -12.10 11.68
C VAL A 106 -11.13 -13.02 11.33
N ARG A 107 -10.65 -13.79 12.31
CA ARG A 107 -9.60 -14.78 12.11
C ARG A 107 -10.17 -16.05 11.47
N LEU A 108 -9.66 -16.38 10.30
CA LEU A 108 -10.08 -17.55 9.51
C LEU A 108 -8.91 -18.52 9.31
N ASN A 109 -9.26 -19.79 9.16
CA ASN A 109 -8.34 -20.87 8.82
C ASN A 109 -9.03 -21.85 7.84
N SER A 110 -8.28 -22.87 7.41
CA SER A 110 -8.77 -23.86 6.43
C SER A 110 -10.02 -24.63 6.87
N LYS A 111 -10.34 -24.69 8.17
CA LYS A 111 -11.51 -25.40 8.70
C LYS A 111 -12.79 -24.57 8.68
N ASN A 112 -12.70 -23.24 8.80
CA ASN A 112 -13.87 -22.38 8.96
C ASN A 112 -14.13 -21.42 7.77
N VAL A 113 -13.18 -21.25 6.85
CA VAL A 113 -13.30 -20.32 5.71
C VAL A 113 -14.52 -20.59 4.82
N ASP A 114 -14.78 -21.86 4.45
CA ASP A 114 -15.91 -22.20 3.58
C ASP A 114 -17.25 -21.97 4.30
N GLY A 115 -17.28 -22.25 5.61
CA GLY A 115 -18.41 -21.93 6.48
C GLY A 115 -18.66 -20.43 6.56
N PHE A 116 -17.60 -19.64 6.71
CA PHE A 116 -17.67 -18.17 6.75
C PHE A 116 -18.19 -17.58 5.44
N ILE A 117 -17.68 -18.01 4.28
CA ILE A 117 -18.17 -17.54 2.97
C ILE A 117 -19.68 -17.83 2.82
N ASN A 118 -20.11 -19.04 3.18
CA ASN A 118 -21.52 -19.41 3.13
C ASN A 118 -22.38 -18.58 4.10
N TYR A 119 -21.87 -18.33 5.31
CA TYR A 119 -22.52 -17.46 6.30
C TYR A 119 -22.65 -16.03 5.78
N TYR A 120 -21.57 -15.46 5.24
CA TYR A 120 -21.52 -14.08 4.74
C TYR A 120 -22.53 -13.86 3.60
N LYS A 121 -22.69 -14.86 2.72
CA LYS A 121 -23.66 -14.86 1.60
C LYS A 121 -25.11 -14.95 2.05
N ASN A 122 -25.40 -15.84 3.00
CA ASN A 122 -26.76 -16.32 3.24
C ASN A 122 -27.34 -15.84 4.57
N VAL A 123 -26.52 -15.35 5.49
CA VAL A 123 -26.93 -14.99 6.85
C VAL A 123 -26.72 -13.51 7.12
N TYR A 124 -25.47 -13.01 7.03
CA TYR A 124 -25.16 -11.61 7.31
C TYR A 124 -23.96 -11.12 6.51
N THR A 125 -24.21 -10.17 5.61
CA THR A 125 -23.21 -9.45 4.82
C THR A 125 -22.81 -8.15 5.53
N ILE A 126 -21.52 -7.95 5.80
CA ILE A 126 -20.97 -6.75 6.45
C ILE A 126 -19.91 -6.16 5.53
N TYR A 127 -20.18 -4.99 4.94
CA TYR A 127 -19.28 -4.39 3.95
C TYR A 127 -17.98 -3.88 4.56
N ASP A 128 -18.04 -3.41 5.81
CA ASP A 128 -16.89 -2.86 6.53
C ASP A 128 -16.32 -3.91 7.48
N LEU A 129 -15.80 -4.99 6.90
CA LEU A 129 -15.19 -6.11 7.59
C LEU A 129 -13.91 -6.52 6.87
N MET A 130 -12.92 -6.98 7.65
CA MET A 130 -11.70 -7.58 7.12
C MET A 130 -11.55 -9.00 7.64
N ILE A 131 -10.67 -9.76 7.01
CA ILE A 131 -10.28 -11.10 7.47
C ILE A 131 -8.80 -11.12 7.82
N ILE A 132 -8.40 -12.01 8.72
CA ILE A 132 -7.00 -12.28 9.03
C ILE A 132 -6.75 -13.79 8.99
N SER A 133 -5.61 -14.20 8.42
CA SER A 133 -5.19 -15.60 8.39
C SER A 133 -3.67 -15.70 8.25
N ASP A 134 -3.09 -16.76 8.79
CA ASP A 134 -1.70 -17.18 8.58
C ASP A 134 -1.53 -18.08 7.33
N ASP A 135 -2.61 -18.28 6.57
CA ASP A 135 -2.66 -19.13 5.38
C ASP A 135 -3.12 -18.33 4.15
N LEU A 136 -2.21 -18.14 3.18
CA LEU A 136 -2.52 -17.42 1.94
C LEU A 136 -3.59 -18.13 1.08
N ASP A 137 -3.77 -19.45 1.19
CA ASP A 137 -4.83 -20.16 0.47
C ASP A 137 -6.21 -19.82 1.04
N VAL A 138 -6.30 -19.64 2.37
CA VAL A 138 -7.52 -19.16 3.04
C VAL A 138 -7.85 -17.74 2.58
N ILE A 139 -6.86 -16.86 2.52
CA ILE A 139 -7.04 -15.50 2.00
C ILE A 139 -7.47 -15.52 0.53
N GLY A 140 -6.84 -16.36 -0.29
CA GLY A 140 -7.16 -16.53 -1.70
C GLY A 140 -8.60 -17.01 -1.95
N LYS A 141 -9.12 -17.91 -1.12
CA LYS A 141 -10.54 -18.31 -1.17
C LYS A 141 -11.49 -17.14 -0.92
N VAL A 142 -11.20 -16.29 0.07
CA VAL A 142 -12.02 -15.11 0.37
C VAL A 142 -11.94 -14.10 -0.77
N TYR A 143 -10.74 -13.90 -1.34
CA TYR A 143 -10.50 -12.95 -2.42
C TYR A 143 -11.20 -13.36 -3.72
N THR A 144 -11.20 -14.64 -4.07
CA THR A 144 -11.74 -15.12 -5.36
C THR A 144 -13.25 -15.33 -5.35
N ASP A 145 -13.90 -15.25 -4.19
CA ASP A 145 -15.34 -15.43 -4.06
C ASP A 145 -16.11 -14.11 -4.26
N ASP A 146 -17.09 -14.09 -5.17
CA ASP A 146 -17.84 -12.89 -5.53
C ASP A 146 -18.50 -12.15 -4.35
N ALA A 147 -18.91 -12.87 -3.30
CA ALA A 147 -19.57 -12.25 -2.16
C ALA A 147 -18.57 -11.60 -1.20
N THR A 148 -17.43 -12.25 -0.99
CA THR A 148 -16.41 -11.79 -0.02
C THR A 148 -15.24 -11.06 -0.67
N TYR A 149 -15.20 -10.94 -2.00
CA TYR A 149 -14.18 -10.21 -2.77
C TYR A 149 -13.90 -8.81 -2.21
N ILE A 150 -14.94 -8.15 -1.68
CA ILE A 150 -14.83 -6.79 -1.14
C ILE A 150 -14.03 -6.70 0.17
N LEU A 151 -13.91 -7.81 0.90
CA LEU A 151 -13.21 -7.85 2.18
C LEU A 151 -11.70 -7.79 1.93
N ASN A 152 -11.03 -6.78 2.49
CA ASN A 152 -9.57 -6.77 2.51
C ASN A 152 -9.05 -7.76 3.58
N SER A 153 -7.78 -8.12 3.47
CA SER A 153 -7.19 -9.18 4.29
C SER A 153 -5.85 -8.79 4.91
N VAL A 154 -5.58 -9.41 6.05
CA VAL A 154 -4.33 -9.40 6.79
C VAL A 154 -3.68 -10.77 6.69
N TYR A 155 -2.42 -10.81 6.23
CA TYR A 155 -1.58 -12.00 6.33
C TYR A 155 -0.85 -11.97 7.68
N ASP A 156 -1.22 -12.89 8.56
CA ASP A 156 -0.60 -13.04 9.88
C ASP A 156 0.72 -13.80 9.76
N MET A 157 1.80 -13.05 9.91
CA MET A 157 3.17 -13.55 9.84
C MET A 157 3.85 -13.54 11.22
N THR A 158 3.10 -13.40 12.32
CA THR A 158 3.67 -13.33 13.67
C THR A 158 4.45 -14.59 14.08
N GLY A 159 4.17 -15.72 13.45
CA GLY A 159 4.92 -16.98 13.60
C GLY A 159 6.13 -17.15 12.67
N ILE A 160 6.45 -16.15 11.84
CA ILE A 160 7.55 -16.19 10.86
C ILE A 160 8.74 -15.38 11.39
N ASN A 161 9.94 -15.94 11.31
CA ASN A 161 11.18 -15.17 11.53
C ASN A 161 11.50 -14.37 10.27
N LEU A 162 11.50 -13.05 10.38
CA LEU A 162 11.64 -12.19 9.21
C LEU A 162 13.08 -12.21 8.66
N PRO A 163 13.28 -12.25 7.33
CA PRO A 163 14.58 -12.11 6.72
C PRO A 163 15.25 -10.77 7.03
N ALA A 164 16.54 -10.81 7.40
CA ALA A 164 17.36 -9.60 7.53
C ALA A 164 17.68 -8.93 6.19
N SER A 165 17.59 -9.67 5.08
CA SER A 165 17.81 -9.12 3.74
C SER A 165 16.54 -8.42 3.26
N ARG A 166 16.62 -7.11 3.02
CA ARG A 166 15.51 -6.26 2.52
C ARG A 166 14.71 -6.93 1.40
N PHE A 167 15.38 -7.32 0.32
CA PHE A 167 14.72 -7.87 -0.87
C PHE A 167 14.31 -9.33 -0.75
N ALA A 168 14.75 -10.07 0.28
CA ALA A 168 14.20 -11.41 0.54
C ALA A 168 12.72 -11.34 0.94
N ASN A 169 12.28 -10.22 1.51
CA ASN A 169 10.89 -9.98 1.88
C ASN A 169 9.93 -9.89 0.67
N TRP A 170 10.46 -9.84 -0.57
CA TRP A 170 9.68 -9.93 -1.80
C TRP A 170 8.79 -11.17 -1.84
N GLU A 171 9.23 -12.30 -1.27
CA GLU A 171 8.43 -13.53 -1.26
C GLU A 171 7.07 -13.34 -0.57
N TYR A 172 7.01 -12.53 0.49
CA TYR A 172 5.78 -12.25 1.22
C TYR A 172 4.92 -11.21 0.52
N VAL A 173 5.54 -10.14 0.00
CA VAL A 173 4.82 -9.12 -0.79
C VAL A 173 4.16 -9.75 -2.02
N SER A 174 4.91 -10.57 -2.76
CA SER A 174 4.41 -11.27 -3.95
C SER A 174 3.31 -12.28 -3.62
N GLY A 175 3.49 -13.08 -2.56
CA GLY A 175 2.47 -14.01 -2.07
C GLY A 175 1.16 -13.30 -1.73
N CYS A 176 1.23 -12.22 -0.97
CA CYS A 176 0.08 -11.39 -0.63
C CYS A 176 -0.59 -10.78 -1.87
N ASN A 177 0.19 -10.24 -2.81
CA ASN A 177 -0.39 -9.59 -3.98
C ASN A 177 -1.20 -10.57 -4.87
N ARG A 178 -0.72 -11.82 -5.02
CA ARG A 178 -1.44 -12.88 -5.77
C ARG A 178 -2.84 -13.14 -5.23
N VAL A 179 -3.03 -13.02 -3.93
CA VAL A 179 -4.31 -13.30 -3.23
C VAL A 179 -5.04 -12.02 -2.82
N GLY A 180 -4.66 -10.88 -3.39
CA GLY A 180 -5.28 -9.59 -3.09
C GLY A 180 -5.07 -9.12 -1.65
N CYS A 181 -4.09 -9.65 -0.90
CA CYS A 181 -3.79 -9.18 0.44
C CYS A 181 -2.98 -7.87 0.40
N ASN A 182 -3.33 -6.92 1.26
CA ASN A 182 -2.65 -5.62 1.33
C ASN A 182 -2.00 -5.33 2.69
N ILE A 183 -2.32 -6.11 3.72
CA ILE A 183 -1.76 -5.94 5.07
C ILE A 183 -0.91 -7.16 5.42
N LEU A 184 0.34 -6.94 5.79
CA LEU A 184 1.22 -7.96 6.34
C LEU A 184 1.46 -7.65 7.81
N MET A 185 1.17 -8.59 8.71
CA MET A 185 1.30 -8.40 10.15
C MET A 185 2.46 -9.22 10.71
N ALA A 186 3.48 -8.53 11.23
CA ALA A 186 4.67 -9.14 11.82
C ALA A 186 4.60 -9.25 13.35
N ASN A 187 5.57 -9.94 13.95
CA ASN A 187 5.79 -9.91 15.39
C ASN A 187 6.53 -8.61 15.79
N ALA A 188 6.01 -7.87 16.77
CA ALA A 188 6.60 -6.62 17.23
C ALA A 188 8.01 -6.76 17.83
N THR A 189 8.41 -7.98 18.22
CA THR A 189 9.72 -8.26 18.82
C THR A 189 10.74 -8.81 17.83
N ASP A 190 10.36 -9.02 16.56
CA ASP A 190 11.29 -9.52 15.55
C ASP A 190 12.43 -8.50 15.31
N PRO A 191 13.71 -8.92 15.37
CA PRO A 191 14.85 -8.01 15.20
C PRO A 191 14.93 -7.35 13.82
N ASN A 192 14.25 -7.89 12.81
CA ASN A 192 14.23 -7.39 11.44
C ASN A 192 12.95 -6.63 11.10
N LEU A 193 12.11 -6.29 12.10
CA LEU A 193 10.84 -5.59 11.89
C LEU A 193 11.00 -4.25 11.12
N GLU A 194 12.03 -3.45 11.44
CA GLU A 194 12.31 -2.18 10.74
C GLU A 194 12.55 -2.43 9.23
N VAL A 195 13.42 -3.38 8.90
CA VAL A 195 13.79 -3.70 7.51
C VAL A 195 12.60 -4.28 6.73
N PHE A 196 11.82 -5.13 7.38
CA PHE A 196 10.60 -5.69 6.79
C PHE A 196 9.55 -4.59 6.53
N THR A 197 9.30 -3.75 7.53
CA THR A 197 8.32 -2.65 7.45
C THR A 197 8.68 -1.67 6.36
N GLU A 198 9.96 -1.29 6.26
CA GLU A 198 10.45 -0.39 5.22
C GLU A 198 10.18 -0.96 3.82
N TYR A 199 10.56 -2.22 3.59
CA TYR A 199 10.40 -2.83 2.28
C TYR A 199 8.93 -3.04 1.88
N VAL A 200 8.10 -3.52 2.81
CA VAL A 200 6.66 -3.74 2.57
C VAL A 200 5.98 -2.44 2.15
N GLN A 201 6.28 -1.34 2.85
CA GLN A 201 5.69 -0.04 2.54
C GLN A 201 6.26 0.60 1.27
N ALA A 202 7.55 0.40 0.96
CA ALA A 202 8.13 0.79 -0.32
C ALA A 202 7.43 0.08 -1.51
N MET A 203 6.88 -1.11 -1.30
CA MET A 203 6.04 -1.79 -2.29
C MET A 203 4.55 -1.38 -2.23
N SER A 204 4.25 -0.24 -1.59
CA SER A 204 2.91 0.33 -1.39
C SER A 204 1.92 -0.62 -0.67
N LYS A 205 2.43 -1.47 0.23
CA LYS A 205 1.62 -2.33 1.10
C LYS A 205 1.61 -1.78 2.53
N VAL A 206 0.71 -2.30 3.36
CA VAL A 206 0.59 -1.89 4.76
C VAL A 206 1.28 -2.94 5.65
N CYS A 207 2.16 -2.49 6.53
CA CYS A 207 2.75 -3.31 7.57
C CYS A 207 2.08 -3.01 8.92
N TRP A 208 1.62 -4.05 9.60
CA TRP A 208 1.20 -4.03 11.00
C TRP A 208 2.18 -4.86 11.84
N ALA A 209 2.20 -4.66 13.15
CA ALA A 209 2.82 -5.62 14.05
C ALA A 209 1.97 -5.88 15.29
N ASN A 210 2.10 -7.10 15.82
CA ASN A 210 1.43 -7.57 17.02
C ASN A 210 2.41 -7.59 18.20
N GLY A 211 2.04 -6.92 19.29
CA GLY A 211 2.83 -6.82 20.51
C GLY A 211 1.99 -7.00 21.77
N GLU A 212 2.59 -7.63 22.79
CA GLU A 212 1.89 -7.99 24.04
C GLU A 212 2.09 -6.97 25.16
N SER A 213 3.16 -6.17 25.09
CA SER A 213 3.50 -5.16 26.10
C SER A 213 3.41 -3.71 25.58
N LEU A 214 3.47 -2.74 26.49
CA LEU A 214 3.62 -1.32 26.13
C LEU A 214 4.83 -1.11 25.22
N LEU A 215 5.98 -1.69 25.58
CA LEU A 215 7.22 -1.51 24.83
C LEU A 215 7.15 -2.11 23.43
N ASP A 216 6.50 -3.27 23.26
CA ASP A 216 6.32 -3.88 21.95
C ASP A 216 5.45 -3.00 21.04
N ASN A 217 4.41 -2.39 21.61
CA ASN A 217 3.57 -1.43 20.90
C ASN A 217 4.35 -0.16 20.54
N VAL A 218 5.21 0.35 21.43
CA VAL A 218 6.13 1.46 21.08
C VAL A 218 7.11 1.03 19.98
N ASN A 219 7.66 -0.18 20.02
CA ASN A 219 8.58 -0.70 19.01
C ASN A 219 7.90 -0.83 17.64
N THR A 220 6.64 -1.27 17.63
CA THR A 220 5.80 -1.34 16.42
C THR A 220 5.68 0.03 15.77
N LEU A 221 5.33 1.05 16.56
CA LEU A 221 5.20 2.42 16.08
C LEU A 221 6.55 3.00 15.64
N ALA A 222 7.61 2.80 16.42
CA ALA A 222 8.94 3.30 16.11
C ALA A 222 9.52 2.68 14.83
N SER A 223 9.20 1.40 14.55
CA SER A 223 9.59 0.69 13.33
C SER A 223 8.86 1.18 12.08
N GLY A 224 7.96 2.16 12.20
CA GLY A 224 7.19 2.74 11.09
C GLY A 224 5.93 1.97 10.73
N CYS A 225 5.48 0.99 11.52
CA CYS A 225 4.26 0.25 11.19
C CYS A 225 3.03 1.17 11.16
N TYR A 226 2.18 0.97 10.16
CA TYR A 226 0.93 1.71 10.02
C TYR A 226 -0.23 1.11 10.83
N GLY A 227 0.02 0.03 11.57
CA GLY A 227 -0.91 -0.51 12.54
C GLY A 227 -0.22 -1.21 13.70
N ALA A 228 -0.70 -0.94 14.91
CA ALA A 228 -0.28 -1.60 16.14
C ALA A 228 -1.41 -2.48 16.66
N VAL A 229 -1.16 -3.78 16.76
CA VAL A 229 -2.08 -4.77 17.28
C VAL A 229 -1.64 -5.16 18.69
N GLY A 230 -2.56 -5.10 19.65
CA GLY A 230 -2.31 -5.52 21.02
C GLY A 230 -3.57 -5.95 21.74
N THR A 231 -3.42 -6.56 22.91
CA THR A 231 -4.54 -7.09 23.70
C THR A 231 -5.01 -6.16 24.81
N SER A 232 -4.31 -5.04 25.06
CA SER A 232 -4.67 -4.04 26.06
C SER A 232 -4.81 -2.66 25.41
N THR A 233 -5.99 -2.07 25.53
CA THR A 233 -6.25 -0.72 25.02
C THR A 233 -5.45 0.35 25.77
N ALA A 234 -5.12 0.11 27.04
CA ALA A 234 -4.25 0.97 27.83
C ALA A 234 -2.83 1.04 27.23
N TYR A 235 -2.23 -0.10 26.90
CA TYR A 235 -0.89 -0.14 26.30
C TYR A 235 -0.85 0.50 24.91
N LEU A 236 -1.85 0.25 24.07
CA LEU A 236 -1.94 0.88 22.74
C LEU A 236 -2.04 2.41 22.85
N LYS A 237 -2.87 2.90 23.77
CA LYS A 237 -3.07 4.34 24.01
C LYS A 237 -1.82 5.00 24.60
N GLU A 238 -1.15 4.35 25.55
CA GLU A 238 0.07 4.87 26.14
C GLU A 238 1.22 4.86 25.12
N ALA A 239 1.33 3.81 24.29
CA ALA A 239 2.35 3.73 23.24
C ALA A 239 2.28 4.91 22.26
N ILE A 240 1.09 5.24 21.74
CA ILE A 240 0.94 6.37 20.81
C ILE A 240 1.22 7.73 21.47
N SER A 241 1.05 7.84 22.80
CA SER A 241 1.30 9.09 23.52
C SER A 241 2.77 9.52 23.53
N TYR A 242 3.72 8.59 23.33
CA TYR A 242 5.14 8.92 23.16
C TYR A 242 5.45 9.66 21.85
N PHE A 243 4.51 9.68 20.91
CA PHE A 243 4.64 10.34 19.61
C PHE A 243 3.81 11.63 19.53
N GLU A 244 3.81 12.44 20.59
CA GLU A 244 3.00 13.68 20.70
C GLU A 244 3.50 14.87 19.86
N ARG A 245 4.77 14.84 19.43
CA ARG A 245 5.43 15.94 18.69
C ARG A 245 5.30 15.75 17.18
N SER A 246 5.17 16.87 16.48
CA SER A 246 4.99 16.92 15.02
C SER A 246 6.12 16.25 14.26
N GLY A 247 5.85 15.17 13.53
CA GLY A 247 6.88 14.53 12.71
C GLY A 247 6.51 13.15 12.21
N TRP A 248 7.51 12.41 11.77
CA TRP A 248 7.38 11.06 11.26
C TRP A 248 8.07 10.06 12.18
N ASN A 249 7.50 8.87 12.31
CA ASN A 249 8.11 7.71 12.97
C ASN A 249 8.96 6.86 12.02
N HIS A 250 8.98 7.21 10.74
CA HIS A 250 9.87 6.68 9.70
C HIS A 250 10.04 7.73 8.61
N ALA A 251 11.13 7.74 7.87
CA ALA A 251 11.26 8.69 6.77
C ALA A 251 10.20 8.44 5.69
N GLN A 252 9.50 9.51 5.26
CA GLN A 252 8.56 9.45 4.13
C GLN A 252 9.27 8.96 2.87
N TYR A 253 8.58 8.17 2.04
CA TYR A 253 9.15 7.75 0.77
C TYR A 253 9.03 8.88 -0.27
N VAL A 254 10.14 9.18 -0.93
CA VAL A 254 10.24 10.23 -1.96
C VAL A 254 10.47 9.55 -3.30
N ALA A 255 9.51 9.71 -4.21
CA ALA A 255 9.61 9.25 -5.58
C ALA A 255 10.03 10.41 -6.50
N ALA A 256 11.20 10.30 -7.12
CA ALA A 256 11.65 11.27 -8.10
C ALA A 256 10.87 11.08 -9.41
N HIS A 257 9.99 12.04 -9.71
CA HIS A 257 9.12 12.00 -10.89
C HIS A 257 9.95 12.10 -12.16
N ARG A 258 10.00 11.02 -12.96
CA ARG A 258 10.83 10.90 -14.17
C ARG A 258 12.34 11.03 -13.92
N GLY A 259 12.80 10.74 -12.69
CA GLY A 259 14.17 10.99 -12.23
C GLY A 259 14.40 12.45 -11.79
N ILE A 260 15.66 12.88 -11.65
CA ILE A 260 15.97 14.28 -11.34
C ILE A 260 15.90 15.14 -12.60
N THR A 261 14.86 15.96 -12.72
CA THR A 261 14.62 16.81 -13.91
C THR A 261 15.18 18.22 -13.78
N LYS A 262 15.66 18.61 -12.60
CA LYS A 262 16.28 19.92 -12.36
C LYS A 262 17.55 20.16 -13.17
N TYR A 263 18.34 19.10 -13.37
CA TYR A 263 19.63 19.18 -14.06
C TYR A 263 19.96 17.97 -14.94
N CYS A 264 19.07 16.97 -15.04
CA CYS A 264 19.16 15.87 -16.01
C CYS A 264 17.91 15.84 -16.89
N ASN A 265 17.98 15.11 -18.00
CA ASN A 265 16.82 14.86 -18.85
C ASN A 265 15.79 14.00 -18.07
N GLU A 266 14.50 14.35 -18.17
CA GLU A 266 13.45 13.45 -17.69
C GLU A 266 13.54 12.08 -18.37
N ASN A 267 13.16 11.01 -17.66
CA ASN A 267 13.10 9.66 -18.22
C ASN A 267 14.45 9.19 -18.84
N SER A 268 15.56 9.63 -18.27
CA SER A 268 16.92 9.25 -18.68
C SER A 268 17.60 8.38 -17.62
N LEU A 269 18.53 7.52 -18.05
CA LEU A 269 19.35 6.76 -17.11
C LEU A 269 20.16 7.67 -16.17
N THR A 270 20.70 8.78 -16.67
CA THR A 270 21.43 9.74 -15.82
C THR A 270 20.51 10.37 -14.79
N GLY A 271 19.28 10.78 -15.16
CA GLY A 271 18.30 11.32 -14.22
C GLY A 271 17.89 10.31 -13.14
N CYS A 272 17.77 9.03 -13.50
CA CYS A 272 17.48 7.95 -12.55
C CYS A 272 18.66 7.69 -11.59
N LEU A 273 19.89 7.64 -12.10
CA LEU A 273 21.10 7.48 -11.28
C LEU A 273 21.35 8.69 -10.38
N ALA A 274 21.03 9.90 -10.86
CA ALA A 274 21.05 11.11 -10.05
C ALA A 274 20.02 11.02 -8.93
N ALA A 275 18.80 10.55 -9.19
CA ALA A 275 17.76 10.40 -8.16
C ALA A 275 18.21 9.46 -7.04
N TYR A 276 18.82 8.32 -7.38
CA TYR A 276 19.46 7.45 -6.39
C TYR A 276 20.55 8.18 -5.59
N SER A 277 21.43 8.91 -6.28
CA SER A 277 22.53 9.65 -5.64
C SER A 277 22.06 10.77 -4.71
N GLU A 278 20.94 11.41 -5.03
CA GLU A 278 20.28 12.43 -4.19
C GLU A 278 19.43 11.81 -3.08
N GLY A 279 19.32 10.48 -3.03
CA GLY A 279 18.68 9.76 -1.94
C GLY A 279 17.20 9.49 -2.09
N ALA A 280 16.64 9.66 -3.30
CA ALA A 280 15.26 9.27 -3.58
C ALA A 280 15.05 7.79 -3.24
N THR A 281 13.97 7.46 -2.54
CA THR A 281 13.66 6.07 -2.19
C THR A 281 13.01 5.34 -3.35
N HIS A 282 12.35 6.10 -4.23
CA HIS A 282 11.74 5.62 -5.44
C HIS A 282 12.14 6.49 -6.62
N ILE A 283 12.09 5.90 -7.81
CA ILE A 283 12.06 6.66 -9.06
C ILE A 283 10.78 6.31 -9.76
N GLU A 284 10.15 7.31 -10.35
CA GLU A 284 9.09 7.06 -11.30
C GLU A 284 9.60 7.27 -12.73
N VAL A 285 9.14 6.42 -13.65
CA VAL A 285 9.47 6.50 -15.08
C VAL A 285 8.27 6.13 -15.94
N ASP A 286 8.19 6.76 -17.10
CA ASP A 286 7.18 6.51 -18.12
C ASP A 286 7.71 5.57 -19.20
N LEU A 287 6.90 4.61 -19.64
CA LEU A 287 7.28 3.69 -20.71
C LEU A 287 6.48 3.89 -22.00
N GLN A 288 7.19 3.80 -23.12
CA GLN A 288 6.64 3.77 -24.46
C GLN A 288 7.14 2.55 -25.23
N VAL A 289 6.39 2.15 -26.26
CA VAL A 289 6.70 0.99 -27.11
C VAL A 289 7.08 1.42 -28.53
N LEU A 290 8.11 0.78 -29.08
CA LEU A 290 8.63 1.01 -30.42
C LEU A 290 7.99 0.09 -31.48
N ALA A 291 8.20 0.38 -32.76
CA ALA A 291 7.67 -0.43 -33.87
C ALA A 291 8.22 -1.88 -33.90
N ASP A 292 9.39 -2.10 -33.30
CA ASP A 292 10.03 -3.41 -33.16
C ASP A 292 9.84 -4.02 -31.76
N ASN A 293 8.82 -3.56 -31.03
CA ASN A 293 8.44 -3.97 -29.67
C ASN A 293 9.46 -3.67 -28.57
N ASN A 294 10.57 -3.00 -28.85
CA ASN A 294 11.45 -2.50 -27.79
C ASN A 294 10.70 -1.49 -26.90
N ILE A 295 11.04 -1.47 -25.62
CA ILE A 295 10.42 -0.60 -24.62
C ILE A 295 11.45 0.43 -24.16
N VAL A 296 11.07 1.70 -24.22
CA VAL A 296 11.94 2.83 -23.88
C VAL A 296 11.28 3.77 -22.89
N LEU A 297 12.10 4.50 -22.13
CA LEU A 297 11.66 5.52 -21.20
C LEU A 297 11.34 6.81 -21.95
N CYS A 298 10.10 7.29 -21.81
CA CYS A 298 9.68 8.62 -22.24
C CYS A 298 8.21 8.85 -21.85
N HIS A 299 7.88 10.05 -21.37
CA HIS A 299 6.51 10.44 -21.11
C HIS A 299 5.65 10.48 -22.38
N ASN A 300 6.16 11.16 -23.41
CA ASN A 300 5.42 11.42 -24.63
C ASN A 300 5.60 10.28 -25.64
N SER A 301 4.63 10.09 -26.51
CA SER A 301 4.69 9.05 -27.55
C SER A 301 5.52 9.39 -28.78
N GLN A 302 6.15 10.55 -28.78
CA GLN A 302 6.90 11.10 -29.90
C GLN A 302 8.02 12.01 -29.43
N THR A 303 9.01 12.19 -30.29
CA THR A 303 10.30 12.84 -29.96
C THR A 303 10.27 14.37 -29.84
N ASN A 304 9.12 15.02 -30.07
CA ASN A 304 9.00 16.47 -30.29
C ASN A 304 9.46 17.40 -29.16
N PHE A 305 9.54 16.89 -27.93
CA PHE A 305 9.70 17.75 -26.75
C PHE A 305 11.07 17.64 -26.10
N ASN A 306 11.77 16.52 -26.29
CA ASN A 306 12.97 16.19 -25.54
C ASN A 306 14.13 15.70 -26.40
N SER A 307 14.11 15.87 -27.73
CA SER A 307 15.23 15.45 -28.58
C SER A 307 15.51 16.36 -29.78
N ASP A 308 16.68 16.14 -30.41
CA ASP A 308 17.13 16.81 -31.63
C ASP A 308 16.41 16.32 -32.91
N LYS A 309 15.54 15.31 -32.79
CA LYS A 309 14.67 14.81 -33.87
C LYS A 309 13.23 15.11 -33.53
N ASN A 310 12.50 15.74 -34.44
CA ASN A 310 11.06 16.00 -34.28
C ASN A 310 10.23 15.12 -35.21
N GLY A 311 9.03 14.77 -34.77
CA GLY A 311 7.98 14.11 -35.55
C GLY A 311 8.06 12.59 -35.58
N TRP A 312 8.97 11.99 -34.80
CA TRP A 312 9.09 10.53 -34.75
C TRP A 312 8.15 9.99 -33.70
N TYR A 313 7.05 9.40 -34.16
CA TYR A 313 6.16 8.60 -33.32
C TYR A 313 6.83 7.27 -33.00
N PHE A 314 6.93 6.92 -31.72
CA PHE A 314 7.65 5.72 -31.28
C PHE A 314 7.12 4.43 -31.90
N VAL A 315 5.80 4.35 -32.07
CA VAL A 315 5.12 3.23 -32.72
C VAL A 315 5.49 3.01 -34.20
N ASN A 316 6.21 3.96 -34.81
CA ASN A 316 6.64 3.91 -36.21
C ASN A 316 8.17 3.86 -36.37
N VAL A 317 8.93 3.75 -35.28
CA VAL A 317 10.40 3.80 -35.30
C VAL A 317 10.98 2.59 -34.57
N THR A 318 12.04 2.00 -35.11
CA THR A 318 12.79 0.90 -34.48
C THR A 318 13.82 1.43 -33.49
N LEU A 319 14.30 0.60 -32.56
CA LEU A 319 15.32 1.02 -31.58
C LEU A 319 16.60 1.51 -32.28
N ASP A 320 17.08 0.78 -33.29
CA ASP A 320 18.27 1.16 -34.06
C ASP A 320 18.17 2.55 -34.71
N ASN A 321 16.97 2.94 -35.12
CA ASN A 321 16.73 4.28 -35.65
C ASN A 321 16.59 5.30 -34.52
N LEU A 322 15.88 4.97 -33.45
CA LEU A 322 15.68 5.87 -32.30
C LEU A 322 17.00 6.25 -31.62
N ARG A 323 17.97 5.32 -31.55
CA ARG A 323 19.32 5.59 -31.00
C ARG A 323 20.12 6.65 -31.74
N LYS A 324 19.66 7.10 -32.92
CA LYS A 324 20.24 8.21 -33.68
C LYS A 324 19.71 9.58 -33.23
N ALA A 325 18.66 9.60 -32.42
CA ALA A 325 18.17 10.80 -31.76
C ALA A 325 18.98 11.06 -30.50
N LYS A 326 19.30 12.33 -30.25
CA LYS A 326 19.93 12.78 -29.02
C LYS A 326 18.90 13.52 -28.20
N LEU A 327 18.85 13.24 -26.90
CA LEU A 327 18.02 14.03 -25.99
C LEU A 327 18.52 15.48 -25.98
N ASN A 328 17.59 16.42 -25.81
CA ASN A 328 17.89 17.84 -25.70
C ASN A 328 18.55 18.09 -24.35
N ASP A 329 19.85 17.84 -24.28
CA ASP A 329 20.62 17.90 -23.04
C ASP A 329 20.48 19.26 -22.32
N TYR A 330 20.20 19.19 -21.01
CA TYR A 330 20.39 20.32 -20.10
C TYR A 330 21.86 20.76 -20.01
N ASN A 331 22.80 19.83 -20.24
CA ASN A 331 24.24 20.08 -20.31
C ASN A 331 24.84 19.30 -21.49
N ILE A 332 25.44 20.02 -22.46
CA ILE A 332 25.99 19.51 -23.73
C ILE A 332 26.94 18.29 -23.62
N ASN A 333 27.39 17.96 -22.40
CA ASN A 333 28.35 16.91 -22.12
C ASN A 333 27.76 15.49 -22.01
N TYR A 334 26.44 15.29 -21.89
CA TYR A 334 25.90 13.93 -21.69
C TYR A 334 25.65 13.17 -23.01
N SER A 335 25.26 13.87 -24.10
CA SER A 335 24.94 13.28 -25.42
C SER A 335 24.08 12.01 -25.31
N GLU A 336 23.06 12.04 -24.45
CA GLU A 336 22.21 10.88 -24.18
C GLU A 336 21.23 10.59 -25.32
N THR A 337 20.72 9.36 -25.31
CA THR A 337 19.60 8.91 -26.15
C THR A 337 18.54 8.27 -25.23
N TYR A 338 17.36 8.00 -25.77
CA TYR A 338 16.32 7.23 -25.09
C TYR A 338 16.86 5.94 -24.46
N THR A 339 16.60 5.79 -23.16
CA THR A 339 17.00 4.64 -22.35
C THR A 339 15.98 3.51 -22.54
N THR A 340 16.45 2.27 -22.70
CA THR A 340 15.56 1.10 -22.74
C THR A 340 15.17 0.64 -21.33
N LEU A 341 14.04 -0.05 -21.22
CA LEU A 341 13.64 -0.67 -19.95
C LEU A 341 14.71 -1.63 -19.41
N GLU A 342 15.33 -2.42 -20.29
CA GLU A 342 16.40 -3.35 -19.90
C GLU A 342 17.62 -2.62 -19.33
N GLU A 343 18.03 -1.50 -19.93
CA GLU A 343 19.11 -0.66 -19.39
C GLU A 343 18.76 -0.06 -18.02
N LEU A 344 17.53 0.44 -17.86
CA LEU A 344 17.07 0.97 -16.58
C LEU A 344 17.16 -0.12 -15.49
N VAL A 345 16.49 -1.25 -15.70
CA VAL A 345 16.37 -2.31 -14.69
C VAL A 345 17.75 -2.87 -14.34
N ASN A 346 18.62 -3.14 -15.33
CA ASN A 346 19.98 -3.65 -15.07
C ASN A 346 20.86 -2.70 -14.24
N ASN A 347 20.54 -1.41 -14.18
CA ASN A 347 21.23 -0.45 -13.34
C ASN A 347 20.55 -0.29 -11.97
N MET A 348 19.23 -0.17 -11.94
CA MET A 348 18.50 0.15 -10.72
C MET A 348 18.44 -1.01 -9.72
N ILE A 349 18.42 -2.27 -10.16
CA ILE A 349 18.46 -3.43 -9.25
C ILE A 349 19.76 -3.58 -8.44
N LYS A 350 20.78 -2.77 -8.77
CA LYS A 350 22.05 -2.71 -8.02
C LYS A 350 21.98 -1.70 -6.87
N THR A 351 20.86 -1.00 -6.73
CA THR A 351 20.58 0.02 -5.72
C THR A 351 19.45 -0.45 -4.81
N ASP A 352 19.11 0.33 -3.80
CA ASP A 352 17.95 0.10 -2.93
C ASP A 352 16.66 0.79 -3.42
N VAL A 353 16.71 1.51 -4.55
CA VAL A 353 15.57 2.23 -5.10
C VAL A 353 14.50 1.27 -5.62
N ILE A 354 13.24 1.61 -5.36
CA ILE A 354 12.08 0.96 -5.99
C ILE A 354 11.60 1.77 -7.19
N MET A 355 11.36 1.11 -8.32
CA MET A 355 10.85 1.74 -9.53
C MET A 355 9.32 1.74 -9.54
N ILE A 356 8.75 2.92 -9.72
CA ILE A 356 7.35 3.11 -10.11
C ILE A 356 7.35 3.18 -11.63
N ILE A 357 6.74 2.20 -12.29
CA ILE A 357 6.80 2.10 -13.75
C ILE A 357 5.43 2.42 -14.33
N GLU A 358 5.28 3.57 -14.99
CA GLU A 358 4.07 3.91 -15.71
C GLU A 358 4.03 3.27 -17.10
N LEU A 359 3.02 2.43 -17.32
CA LEU A 359 2.74 1.80 -18.60
C LEU A 359 1.95 2.77 -19.49
N LYS A 360 2.66 3.63 -20.22
CA LYS A 360 2.11 4.59 -21.19
C LYS A 360 2.20 4.07 -22.64
N PHE A 361 1.74 2.85 -22.88
CA PHE A 361 1.65 2.31 -24.25
C PHE A 361 0.45 2.88 -25.04
N ASP A 362 0.10 4.14 -24.78
CA ASP A 362 -1.21 4.77 -25.00
C ASP A 362 -1.43 5.30 -26.40
N ASN A 363 -0.34 5.69 -27.06
CA ASN A 363 -0.36 6.14 -28.46
C ASN A 363 0.06 5.05 -29.44
N GLY A 364 -0.07 3.79 -29.00
CA GLY A 364 0.07 2.55 -29.77
C GLY A 364 -0.72 2.54 -31.09
N SER A 365 -0.04 2.20 -32.20
CA SER A 365 -0.68 1.55 -33.35
C SER A 365 -1.36 0.26 -32.87
N ILE A 366 -2.50 -0.13 -33.46
CA ILE A 366 -3.11 -1.45 -33.18
C ILE A 366 -2.06 -2.56 -33.29
N GLU A 367 -1.12 -2.46 -34.23
CA GLU A 367 -0.06 -3.45 -34.41
C GLU A 367 0.97 -3.49 -33.27
N ALA A 368 1.31 -2.34 -32.67
CA ALA A 368 2.34 -2.23 -31.62
C ALA A 368 1.82 -2.62 -30.23
N VAL A 369 0.51 -2.55 -30.03
CA VAL A 369 -0.17 -3.02 -28.80
C VAL A 369 -1.16 -4.14 -29.11
N ASP A 370 -0.99 -4.83 -30.24
CA ASP A 370 -1.90 -5.88 -30.66
C ASP A 370 -1.92 -6.98 -29.62
N ASP A 371 -3.13 -7.40 -29.24
CA ASP A 371 -3.39 -8.33 -28.14
C ASP A 371 -2.60 -8.05 -26.84
N LEU A 372 -2.18 -6.79 -26.63
CA LEU A 372 -1.35 -6.34 -25.51
C LEU A 372 0.02 -7.05 -25.42
N ALA A 373 0.61 -7.40 -26.56
CA ALA A 373 1.92 -8.05 -26.66
C ALA A 373 3.06 -7.26 -25.98
N CYS A 374 2.91 -5.95 -25.84
CA CYS A 374 3.85 -5.11 -25.08
C CYS A 374 3.98 -5.55 -23.61
N ILE A 375 2.91 -6.03 -22.98
CA ILE A 375 2.95 -6.54 -21.59
C ILE A 375 3.65 -7.90 -21.52
N GLU A 376 3.48 -8.75 -22.52
CA GLU A 376 4.22 -10.01 -22.62
C GLU A 376 5.71 -9.76 -22.81
N ASN A 377 6.07 -8.76 -23.63
CA ASN A 377 7.46 -8.36 -23.78
C ASN A 377 8.03 -7.72 -22.51
N PHE A 378 7.26 -6.87 -21.82
CA PHE A 378 7.62 -6.31 -20.52
C PHE A 378 7.94 -7.43 -19.52
N LYS A 379 7.06 -8.43 -19.39
CA LYS A 379 7.29 -9.60 -18.55
C LYS A 379 8.57 -10.34 -18.95
N ARG A 380 8.78 -10.59 -20.25
CA ARG A 380 9.97 -11.28 -20.76
C ARG A 380 11.27 -10.55 -20.37
N ILE A 381 11.28 -9.22 -20.44
CA ILE A 381 12.42 -8.40 -19.99
C ILE A 381 12.63 -8.58 -18.48
N MET A 382 11.58 -8.45 -17.67
CA MET A 382 11.67 -8.63 -16.22
C MET A 382 12.13 -10.04 -15.81
N ASP A 383 11.61 -11.08 -16.46
CA ASP A 383 12.01 -12.48 -16.24
C ASP A 383 13.49 -12.73 -16.57
N SER A 384 14.03 -12.00 -17.55
CA SER A 384 15.42 -12.16 -17.99
C SER A 384 16.44 -11.56 -17.00
N ILE A 385 15.98 -10.75 -16.04
CA ILE A 385 16.83 -10.03 -15.09
C ILE A 385 16.56 -10.55 -13.67
N PRO A 386 17.46 -11.37 -13.10
CA PRO A 386 17.31 -11.89 -11.75
C PRO A 386 17.14 -10.77 -10.70
N GLY A 387 16.11 -10.89 -9.87
CA GLY A 387 15.83 -9.92 -8.79
C GLY A 387 14.98 -8.72 -9.21
N ALA A 388 14.63 -8.56 -10.50
CA ALA A 388 13.85 -7.42 -10.97
C ALA A 388 12.51 -7.25 -10.24
N TYR A 389 11.77 -8.34 -10.05
CA TYR A 389 10.43 -8.33 -9.46
C TYR A 389 10.33 -7.70 -8.05
N GLY A 390 11.41 -7.75 -7.26
CA GLY A 390 11.45 -7.12 -5.94
C GLY A 390 11.74 -5.61 -5.95
N HIS A 391 11.94 -5.01 -7.13
CA HIS A 391 12.40 -3.63 -7.30
C HIS A 391 11.40 -2.74 -8.07
N PHE A 392 10.17 -3.19 -8.32
CA PHE A 392 9.19 -2.33 -8.97
C PHE A 392 7.74 -2.67 -8.68
N TYR A 393 6.90 -1.68 -8.90
CA TYR A 393 5.47 -1.86 -9.14
C TYR A 393 5.03 -1.03 -10.34
N ALA A 394 3.91 -1.40 -10.95
CA ALA A 394 3.44 -0.76 -12.17
C ALA A 394 2.27 0.20 -11.89
N ILE A 395 2.15 1.24 -12.70
CA ILE A 395 0.97 2.09 -12.77
C ILE A 395 0.52 2.31 -14.21
N THR A 396 -0.75 2.64 -14.42
CA THR A 396 -1.26 2.95 -15.76
C THR A 396 -2.60 3.68 -15.74
N PHE A 397 -2.85 4.55 -16.71
CA PHE A 397 -4.18 5.10 -17.00
C PHE A 397 -5.03 4.18 -17.90
N PHE A 398 -4.55 2.99 -18.24
CA PHE A 398 -5.20 2.12 -19.23
C PHE A 398 -5.59 0.79 -18.61
N ALA A 399 -6.88 0.62 -18.32
CA ALA A 399 -7.38 -0.62 -17.72
C ALA A 399 -6.96 -1.88 -18.49
N PRO A 400 -6.96 -1.95 -19.84
CA PRO A 400 -6.49 -3.15 -20.54
C PRO A 400 -5.06 -3.57 -20.16
N LEU A 401 -4.15 -2.60 -19.99
CA LEU A 401 -2.77 -2.87 -19.55
C LEU A 401 -2.76 -3.37 -18.09
N ALA A 402 -3.56 -2.76 -17.23
CA ALA A 402 -3.72 -3.18 -15.85
C ALA A 402 -4.25 -4.63 -15.73
N GLU A 403 -5.32 -4.97 -16.45
CA GLU A 403 -5.90 -6.31 -16.46
C GLU A 403 -4.93 -7.37 -16.97
N LYS A 404 -4.19 -7.06 -18.05
CA LYS A 404 -3.18 -7.97 -18.60
C LYS A 404 -1.99 -8.14 -17.64
N MET A 405 -1.57 -7.08 -16.96
CA MET A 405 -0.56 -7.17 -15.88
C MET A 405 -1.03 -8.09 -14.75
N LYS A 406 -2.27 -7.94 -14.27
CA LYS A 406 -2.82 -8.84 -13.24
C LYS A 406 -2.87 -10.28 -13.70
N GLN A 407 -3.18 -10.52 -14.98
CA GLN A 407 -3.22 -11.88 -15.53
C GLN A 407 -1.82 -12.51 -15.59
N LEU A 408 -0.82 -11.76 -16.06
CA LEU A 408 0.51 -12.31 -16.36
C LEU A 408 1.51 -12.21 -15.21
N MET A 409 1.32 -11.24 -14.32
CA MET A 409 2.23 -10.90 -13.23
C MET A 409 1.44 -10.55 -11.94
N PRO A 410 0.53 -11.42 -11.46
CA PRO A 410 -0.29 -11.15 -10.27
C PRO A 410 0.55 -10.96 -8.99
N GLU A 411 1.83 -11.33 -8.99
CA GLU A 411 2.78 -11.04 -7.91
C GLU A 411 3.16 -9.55 -7.79
N VAL A 412 3.05 -8.77 -8.87
CA VAL A 412 3.52 -7.37 -8.90
C VAL A 412 2.40 -6.44 -8.47
N PRO A 413 2.63 -5.57 -7.46
CA PRO A 413 1.69 -4.52 -7.13
C PRO A 413 1.43 -3.63 -8.35
N LEU A 414 0.18 -3.23 -8.53
CA LEU A 414 -0.27 -2.51 -9.72
C LEU A 414 -1.24 -1.43 -9.27
N GLY A 415 -1.05 -0.18 -9.69
CA GLY A 415 -2.01 0.89 -9.52
C GLY A 415 -2.71 1.25 -10.84
N TYR A 416 -4.02 1.38 -10.82
CA TYR A 416 -4.76 2.02 -11.90
C TYR A 416 -4.98 3.49 -11.52
N ILE A 417 -4.57 4.43 -12.39
CA ILE A 417 -4.53 5.87 -12.05
C ILE A 417 -5.58 6.70 -12.81
N GLY A 418 -6.42 6.13 -13.67
CA GLY A 418 -7.55 6.87 -14.26
C GLY A 418 -8.10 6.28 -15.55
N GLY A 419 -9.22 6.82 -16.05
CA GLY A 419 -9.99 6.26 -17.16
C GLY A 419 -9.60 6.73 -18.57
N ALA A 420 -8.32 6.66 -18.94
CA ALA A 420 -7.90 7.01 -20.30
C ALA A 420 -8.20 5.87 -21.29
N ARG A 421 -8.33 6.21 -22.58
CA ARG A 421 -8.49 5.21 -23.66
C ARG A 421 -7.12 4.76 -24.13
N SER A 422 -6.88 3.46 -24.17
CA SER A 422 -5.74 2.89 -24.88
C SER A 422 -5.81 3.22 -26.38
N GLY A 423 -4.69 3.11 -27.11
CA GLY A 423 -4.67 3.31 -28.56
C GLY A 423 -5.69 2.43 -29.32
N LYS A 424 -5.92 1.20 -28.83
CA LYS A 424 -6.95 0.29 -29.35
C LYS A 424 -8.37 0.80 -29.10
N GLU A 425 -8.69 1.21 -27.87
CA GLU A 425 -10.01 1.77 -27.53
C GLU A 425 -10.30 3.05 -28.31
N THR A 426 -9.29 3.92 -28.46
CA THR A 426 -9.39 5.14 -29.27
C THR A 426 -9.70 4.80 -30.72
N THR A 427 -8.96 3.88 -31.32
CA THR A 427 -9.13 3.50 -32.74
C THR A 427 -10.48 2.81 -32.98
N LEU A 428 -10.94 1.98 -32.04
CA LEU A 428 -12.24 1.29 -32.11
C LEU A 428 -13.41 2.18 -31.68
N ASN A 429 -13.17 3.45 -31.34
CA ASN A 429 -14.15 4.38 -30.77
C ASN A 429 -14.93 3.80 -29.57
N GLN A 430 -14.24 3.01 -28.76
CA GLN A 430 -14.76 2.46 -27.52
C GLN A 430 -14.72 3.53 -26.41
N ILE A 431 -15.60 3.40 -25.43
CA ILE A 431 -15.50 4.19 -24.20
C ILE A 431 -14.29 3.68 -23.41
N ALA A 432 -13.55 4.59 -22.76
CA ALA A 432 -12.52 4.14 -21.83
C ALA A 432 -13.19 3.30 -20.74
N TRP A 433 -12.52 2.23 -20.33
CA TRP A 433 -12.97 1.46 -19.18
C TRP A 433 -13.06 2.34 -17.93
N GLY A 434 -14.28 2.55 -17.42
CA GLY A 434 -14.52 3.48 -16.31
C GLY A 434 -14.83 4.94 -16.72
N ALA A 435 -15.07 5.22 -18.01
CA ALA A 435 -15.64 6.48 -18.49
C ALA A 435 -17.06 6.68 -17.92
N GLY A 436 -17.12 7.21 -16.69
CA GLY A 436 -18.32 7.29 -15.85
C GLY A 436 -18.09 7.09 -14.35
N GLY A 437 -16.86 6.79 -13.90
CA GLY A 437 -16.56 6.66 -12.46
C GLY A 437 -15.11 6.30 -12.07
N GLY A 438 -14.16 6.41 -13.00
CA GLY A 438 -12.72 6.29 -12.70
C GLY A 438 -12.22 7.59 -12.07
N HIS A 439 -11.69 7.48 -10.86
CA HIS A 439 -11.56 8.51 -9.82
C HIS A 439 -12.88 8.94 -9.19
N LYS A 440 -13.04 8.55 -7.93
CA LYS A 440 -14.03 9.14 -7.04
C LYS A 440 -13.29 9.85 -5.92
N GLU A 441 -13.84 10.96 -5.47
CA GLU A 441 -13.30 11.66 -4.30
C GLU A 441 -13.13 10.67 -3.14
N MET A 442 -12.16 10.96 -2.28
CA MET A 442 -11.82 10.10 -1.16
C MET A 442 -12.93 9.99 -0.10
N TYR A 443 -14.09 10.59 -0.35
CA TYR A 443 -15.32 10.46 0.43
C TYR A 443 -16.27 9.37 -0.08
N ASP A 444 -16.11 8.82 -1.31
CA ASP A 444 -16.88 7.66 -1.80
C ASP A 444 -16.19 6.33 -1.46
N TYR A 445 -16.24 6.00 -0.18
CA TYR A 445 -15.53 4.85 0.41
C TYR A 445 -15.86 3.53 -0.28
N ALA A 446 -17.15 3.26 -0.51
CA ALA A 446 -17.58 1.97 -1.03
C ALA A 446 -17.02 1.69 -2.42
N ASN A 447 -16.97 2.69 -3.29
CA ASN A 447 -16.44 2.54 -4.64
C ASN A 447 -14.92 2.59 -4.66
N LYS A 448 -14.30 3.40 -3.79
CA LYS A 448 -12.83 3.42 -3.65
C LYS A 448 -12.29 2.09 -3.12
N ILE A 449 -12.94 1.49 -2.13
CA ILE A 449 -12.55 0.15 -1.63
C ILE A 449 -12.72 -0.89 -2.73
N LYS A 450 -13.85 -0.91 -3.46
CA LYS A 450 -14.03 -1.81 -4.62
C LYS A 450 -12.91 -1.68 -5.65
N PHE A 451 -12.52 -0.44 -5.94
CA PHE A 451 -11.43 -0.12 -6.84
C PHE A 451 -10.10 -0.67 -6.34
N LEU A 452 -9.75 -0.39 -5.08
CA LEU A 452 -8.49 -0.81 -4.48
C LEU A 452 -8.40 -2.31 -4.22
N ARG A 453 -9.54 -3.00 -4.01
CA ARG A 453 -9.59 -4.48 -4.03
C ARG A 453 -9.18 -5.05 -5.38
N HIS A 454 -9.46 -4.31 -6.46
CA HIS A 454 -9.13 -4.73 -7.80
C HIS A 454 -7.70 -4.36 -8.20
N TYR A 455 -7.25 -3.13 -7.93
CA TYR A 455 -5.97 -2.62 -8.40
C TYR A 455 -5.04 -2.26 -7.24
N ASN A 456 -5.04 -3.01 -6.13
CA ASN A 456 -4.10 -3.05 -4.98
C ASN A 456 -3.48 -1.74 -4.40
N ILE A 457 -3.03 -0.81 -5.24
CA ILE A 457 -2.42 0.49 -4.94
C ILE A 457 -3.38 1.64 -5.32
N GLY A 458 -3.47 2.65 -4.45
CA GLY A 458 -4.00 3.97 -4.79
C GLY A 458 -2.87 4.93 -5.12
N LEU A 459 -2.91 5.56 -6.30
CA LEU A 459 -2.02 6.64 -6.74
C LEU A 459 -2.85 7.73 -7.44
N ASP A 460 -2.31 8.95 -7.50
CA ASP A 460 -2.96 10.15 -8.05
C ASP A 460 -4.25 10.58 -7.32
N GLU A 461 -4.20 10.58 -5.97
CA GLU A 461 -5.30 11.04 -5.14
C GLU A 461 -5.19 12.55 -4.86
N SER A 462 -6.24 13.32 -5.21
CA SER A 462 -6.32 14.75 -4.93
C SER A 462 -6.10 15.03 -3.43
N TYR A 463 -5.05 15.76 -3.10
CA TYR A 463 -4.62 16.02 -1.72
C TYR A 463 -5.14 17.35 -1.15
N THR A 464 -5.94 18.11 -1.90
CA THR A 464 -6.27 19.51 -1.56
C THR A 464 -7.73 19.78 -1.21
N TYR A 465 -7.95 20.39 -0.05
CA TYR A 465 -8.92 21.47 0.12
C TYR A 465 -8.18 22.70 0.65
N THR A 466 -8.30 23.81 -0.07
CA THR A 466 -7.80 25.12 0.38
C THR A 466 -8.92 25.77 1.19
N ASN A 467 -8.65 26.11 2.45
CA ASN A 467 -9.62 26.89 3.21
C ASN A 467 -9.71 28.33 2.64
N THR A 468 -10.69 29.11 3.10
CA THR A 468 -10.87 30.52 2.70
C THR A 468 -9.68 31.44 3.04
N SER A 469 -8.69 30.93 3.78
CA SER A 469 -7.46 31.64 4.17
C SER A 469 -6.24 31.23 3.33
N GLY A 470 -6.39 30.33 2.35
CA GLY A 470 -5.28 29.89 1.49
C GLY A 470 -4.42 28.77 2.08
N GLU A 471 -4.80 28.17 3.21
CA GLU A 471 -4.04 27.08 3.83
C GLU A 471 -4.40 25.73 3.20
N TYR A 472 -3.37 24.94 2.89
CA TYR A 472 -3.50 23.57 2.40
C TYR A 472 -3.66 22.61 3.58
N TYR A 473 -4.76 21.85 3.60
CA TYR A 473 -5.00 20.81 4.60
C TYR A 473 -4.75 19.42 4.02
N SER A 474 -4.20 18.54 4.86
CA SER A 474 -4.12 17.10 4.61
C SER A 474 -5.52 16.54 4.33
N ASN A 475 -5.59 15.57 3.41
CA ASN A 475 -6.76 14.74 3.25
C ASN A 475 -7.16 14.05 4.56
N LEU A 476 -8.24 14.51 5.21
CA LEU A 476 -8.76 13.91 6.45
C LEU A 476 -9.18 12.44 6.34
N THR A 477 -9.25 11.90 5.12
CA THR A 477 -9.68 10.52 4.87
C THR A 477 -8.52 9.53 4.72
N ALA A 478 -7.26 9.96 4.70
CA ALA A 478 -6.10 9.07 4.54
C ALA A 478 -6.09 7.95 5.60
N GLY A 479 -6.35 8.33 6.87
CA GLY A 479 -6.48 7.39 7.98
C GLY A 479 -7.65 6.42 7.83
N PHE A 480 -8.71 6.78 7.09
CA PHE A 480 -9.87 5.90 6.87
C PHE A 480 -9.52 4.73 5.97
N TYR A 481 -8.71 4.97 4.94
CA TYR A 481 -8.21 3.92 4.04
C TYR A 481 -7.08 3.12 4.68
N LEU A 482 -6.22 3.78 5.46
CA LEU A 482 -5.13 3.13 6.16
C LEU A 482 -5.63 2.06 7.14
N ALA A 483 -6.70 2.37 7.89
CA ALA A 483 -7.35 1.41 8.80
C ALA A 483 -7.92 0.17 8.10
N ARG A 484 -8.03 0.22 6.77
CA ARG A 484 -8.48 -0.88 5.90
C ARG A 484 -7.37 -1.43 5.04
N GLY A 485 -6.11 -1.08 5.28
CA GLY A 485 -4.97 -1.65 4.56
C GLY A 485 -4.62 -0.99 3.24
N TYR A 486 -4.93 0.30 3.06
CA TYR A 486 -4.53 1.05 1.88
C TYR A 486 -3.82 2.33 2.27
N VAL A 487 -2.60 2.51 1.76
CA VAL A 487 -1.83 3.74 1.94
C VAL A 487 -2.27 4.81 0.94
N GLN A 488 -2.20 6.07 1.37
CA GLN A 488 -2.30 7.19 0.45
C GLN A 488 -0.92 7.43 -0.17
N ASN A 489 -0.84 7.37 -1.49
CA ASN A 489 0.31 7.85 -2.26
C ASN A 489 -0.12 9.06 -3.08
N THR A 490 0.72 10.08 -3.14
CA THR A 490 0.36 11.38 -3.70
C THR A 490 1.25 11.79 -4.87
N TRP A 491 0.66 12.60 -5.75
CA TRP A 491 1.19 12.91 -7.06
C TRP A 491 0.67 14.29 -7.51
N THR A 492 1.46 15.23 -8.06
CA THR A 492 2.92 15.42 -7.93
C THR A 492 3.17 16.75 -7.20
N TYR A 493 4.23 16.80 -6.39
CA TYR A 493 4.65 18.02 -5.71
C TYR A 493 5.77 18.74 -6.46
N GLU A 494 5.73 20.06 -6.43
CA GLU A 494 6.75 20.94 -7.02
C GLU A 494 7.81 21.37 -5.99
N ASP A 495 7.63 21.00 -4.72
CA ASP A 495 8.46 21.40 -3.59
C ASP A 495 8.38 20.36 -2.45
N THR A 496 9.01 20.65 -1.31
CA THR A 496 9.06 19.76 -0.13
C THR A 496 7.81 19.84 0.76
N LEU A 497 6.70 20.46 0.33
CA LEU A 497 5.47 20.55 1.14
C LEU A 497 4.85 19.18 1.45
N HIS A 498 5.17 18.14 0.67
CA HIS A 498 4.69 16.79 0.90
C HIS A 498 5.06 16.20 2.27
N PHE A 499 6.12 16.68 2.92
CA PHE A 499 6.47 16.25 4.29
C PHE A 499 5.46 16.67 5.35
N ARG A 500 4.53 17.57 5.00
CA ARG A 500 3.41 18.02 5.85
C ARG A 500 2.09 17.33 5.48
N MET A 501 2.12 16.42 4.51
CA MET A 501 0.93 15.75 3.98
C MET A 501 0.90 14.28 4.41
N GLN A 502 -0.31 13.75 4.62
CA GLN A 502 -0.58 12.34 4.91
C GLN A 502 -0.35 11.49 3.66
N SER A 503 0.91 11.32 3.28
CA SER A 503 1.32 10.52 2.12
C SER A 503 2.42 9.56 2.54
N SER A 504 2.22 8.27 2.22
CA SER A 504 3.25 7.24 2.36
C SER A 504 4.36 7.49 1.34
N ILE A 505 4.00 7.50 0.05
CA ILE A 505 4.91 7.77 -1.06
C ILE A 505 4.50 9.08 -1.73
N ALA A 506 5.38 10.07 -1.67
CA ALA A 506 5.20 11.36 -2.32
C ALA A 506 6.01 11.41 -3.62
N THR A 507 5.33 11.57 -4.74
CA THR A 507 5.99 11.81 -6.03
C THR A 507 6.27 13.29 -6.21
N SER A 508 7.52 13.63 -6.52
CA SER A 508 8.02 15.02 -6.48
C SER A 508 8.90 15.34 -7.69
N ASN A 509 8.71 16.54 -8.25
CA ASN A 509 9.61 17.17 -9.22
C ASN A 509 10.84 17.82 -8.55
N ALA A 510 10.85 17.90 -7.22
CA ALA A 510 11.89 18.54 -6.40
C ALA A 510 12.54 17.53 -5.45
N ALA A 511 12.67 16.26 -5.87
CA ALA A 511 13.20 15.20 -5.02
C ALA A 511 14.64 15.49 -4.52
N GLU A 512 15.45 16.18 -5.32
CA GLU A 512 16.80 16.59 -4.91
C GLU A 512 16.83 17.63 -3.78
N GLU A 513 15.73 18.36 -3.55
CA GLU A 513 15.63 19.28 -2.42
C GLU A 513 15.50 18.54 -1.08
N CYS A 514 15.15 17.25 -1.12
CA CYS A 514 15.05 16.40 0.05
C CYS A 514 16.42 15.83 0.51
N ALA A 515 17.45 15.93 -0.33
CA ALA A 515 18.71 15.19 -0.17
C ALA A 515 19.39 15.36 1.19
N TYR A 516 19.31 16.56 1.77
CA TYR A 516 19.95 16.91 3.04
C TYR A 516 19.05 16.73 4.28
N LEU A 517 17.76 16.45 4.11
CA LEU A 517 16.87 16.15 5.23
C LEU A 517 17.30 14.84 5.89
N ILE A 518 17.19 14.77 7.21
CA ILE A 518 17.55 13.57 7.96
C ILE A 518 16.57 12.44 7.61
N LYS A 519 17.08 11.33 7.08
CA LYS A 519 16.30 10.11 6.78
C LYS A 519 16.36 9.09 7.93
N LYS A 520 17.44 9.09 8.72
CA LYS A 520 17.62 8.14 9.84
C LYS A 520 18.40 8.76 10.98
N ILE A 521 17.95 8.50 12.21
CA ILE A 521 18.72 8.70 13.44
C ILE A 521 19.36 7.36 13.81
N ASP A 522 20.65 7.35 14.10
CA ASP A 522 21.35 6.14 14.52
C ASP A 522 20.75 5.64 15.85
N ASN A 523 20.38 4.36 15.87
CA ASN A 523 19.75 3.68 16.99
C ASN A 523 20.66 2.62 17.61
N ALA A 524 21.95 2.62 17.27
CA ALA A 524 22.92 1.76 17.93
C ALA A 524 22.92 1.98 19.46
N LYS A 525 23.20 0.90 20.18
CA LYS A 525 23.33 0.93 21.65
C LYS A 525 24.32 2.03 22.07
N MET A 526 23.93 2.85 23.04
CA MET A 526 24.73 3.97 23.54
C MET A 526 25.02 3.86 25.02
N GLU A 527 25.98 4.65 25.49
CA GLU A 527 26.35 4.75 26.90
C GLU A 527 26.23 6.21 27.33
N LEU A 528 25.45 6.48 28.37
CA LEU A 528 25.24 7.83 28.91
C LEU A 528 25.43 7.85 30.42
N THR A 529 25.91 8.95 30.98
CA THR A 529 25.86 9.19 32.42
C THR A 529 24.43 9.52 32.85
N LYS A 530 24.12 9.35 34.15
CA LYS A 530 22.83 9.80 34.71
C LYS A 530 22.54 11.29 34.44
N ALA A 531 23.58 12.12 34.41
CA ALA A 531 23.45 13.55 34.13
C ALA A 531 23.10 13.83 32.66
N GLU A 532 23.71 13.11 31.72
CA GLU A 532 23.40 13.23 30.29
C GLU A 532 21.97 12.76 30.00
N LEU A 533 21.55 11.61 30.53
CA LEU A 533 20.19 11.12 30.38
C LEU A 533 19.16 12.11 30.96
N ALA A 534 19.43 12.64 32.16
CA ALA A 534 18.57 13.63 32.82
C ALA A 534 18.54 15.00 32.13
N SER A 535 19.52 15.31 31.26
CA SER A 535 19.50 16.54 30.46
C SER A 535 18.38 16.54 29.40
N GLY A 536 17.88 15.35 29.05
CA GLY A 536 16.85 15.15 28.04
C GLY A 536 17.36 15.35 26.60
N LYS A 537 18.67 15.46 26.37
CA LYS A 537 19.28 15.71 25.06
C LYS A 537 20.55 14.89 24.86
N VAL A 538 20.83 14.49 23.62
CA VAL A 538 22.05 13.75 23.24
C VAL A 538 22.46 14.08 21.81
N ASN A 539 23.76 14.19 21.57
CA ASN A 539 24.30 14.31 20.21
C ASN A 539 24.47 12.92 19.61
N VAL A 540 23.80 12.66 18.50
CA VAL A 540 23.74 11.33 17.86
C VAL A 540 24.08 11.45 16.40
N LYS A 541 24.66 10.39 15.85
CA LYS A 541 24.89 10.25 14.43
C LYS A 541 23.54 10.15 13.70
N THR A 542 23.44 10.83 12.57
CA THR A 542 22.25 10.88 11.71
C THR A 542 22.69 10.75 10.26
N TYR A 543 21.77 10.28 9.42
CA TYR A 543 21.99 10.07 7.99
C TYR A 543 20.90 10.80 7.20
N SER A 544 21.29 11.63 6.24
CA SER A 544 20.35 12.27 5.32
C SER A 544 19.88 11.34 4.20
N TYR A 545 18.92 11.77 3.38
CA TYR A 545 18.42 10.97 2.26
C TYR A 545 19.55 10.53 1.31
N ASN A 546 20.46 11.43 0.94
CA ASN A 546 21.62 11.11 0.10
C ASN A 546 22.74 10.35 0.85
N GLY A 547 22.48 9.91 2.09
CA GLY A 547 23.39 9.08 2.88
C GLY A 547 24.51 9.84 3.59
N TRP A 548 24.50 11.18 3.62
CA TRP A 548 25.52 11.94 4.33
C TRP A 548 25.37 11.78 5.84
N GLU A 549 26.49 11.50 6.48
CA GLU A 549 26.57 11.40 7.93
C GLU A 549 26.73 12.79 8.55
N SER A 550 25.95 13.07 9.60
CA SER A 550 26.15 14.25 10.45
C SER A 550 25.79 13.97 11.90
N VAL A 551 26.30 14.79 12.83
CA VAL A 551 25.92 14.71 14.25
C VAL A 551 24.87 15.77 14.54
N LYS A 552 23.74 15.35 15.11
CA LYS A 552 22.63 16.24 15.49
C LYS A 552 22.28 16.05 16.95
N GLU A 553 21.93 17.13 17.62
CA GLU A 553 21.31 17.07 18.95
C GLU A 553 19.87 16.55 18.79
N CYS A 554 19.56 15.48 19.50
CA CYS A 554 18.23 14.88 19.57
C CYS A 554 17.72 14.97 21.00
N ASP A 555 16.40 15.15 21.16
CA ASP A 555 15.77 15.03 22.46
C ASP A 555 15.59 13.56 22.83
N ILE A 556 15.71 13.25 24.11
CA ILE A 556 15.52 11.92 24.69
C ILE A 556 14.10 11.80 25.22
N ILE A 557 13.39 10.75 24.80
CA ILE A 557 12.09 10.36 25.32
C ILE A 557 12.28 9.02 26.04
N ILE A 558 12.18 9.04 27.37
CA ILE A 558 12.42 7.84 28.19
C ILE A 558 11.18 6.95 28.18
N LEU A 559 11.36 5.69 27.79
CA LEU A 559 10.32 4.66 27.79
C LEU A 559 10.39 3.82 29.06
N GLU A 560 11.58 3.32 29.37
CA GLU A 560 11.88 2.52 30.55
C GLU A 560 13.25 2.94 31.10
N GLN A 561 13.41 2.95 32.41
CA GLN A 561 14.69 3.25 33.07
C GLN A 561 14.84 2.48 34.38
N ASP A 562 16.01 1.89 34.58
CA ASP A 562 16.47 1.38 35.86
C ASP A 562 17.80 2.06 36.30
N GLU A 563 18.49 1.51 37.30
CA GLU A 563 19.74 2.10 37.81
C GLU A 563 20.93 2.03 36.83
N LYS A 564 20.91 1.08 35.89
CA LYS A 564 22.01 0.71 34.99
C LYS A 564 21.67 0.79 33.51
N CYS A 565 20.39 0.78 33.15
CA CYS A 565 19.94 0.74 31.76
C CYS A 565 18.72 1.65 31.55
N ALA A 566 18.54 2.13 30.33
CA ALA A 566 17.32 2.76 29.87
C ALA A 566 16.99 2.34 28.43
N LYS A 567 15.70 2.41 28.07
CA LYS A 567 15.23 2.35 26.69
C LYS A 567 14.59 3.70 26.36
N VAL A 568 15.01 4.26 25.24
CA VAL A 568 14.60 5.62 24.85
C VAL A 568 14.21 5.67 23.38
N LEU A 569 13.33 6.60 23.03
CA LEU A 569 13.26 7.14 21.67
C LEU A 569 14.09 8.41 21.61
N LEU A 570 14.64 8.68 20.43
CA LEU A 570 15.26 9.94 20.10
C LEU A 570 14.34 10.71 19.16
N TYR A 571 14.31 12.03 19.31
CA TYR A 571 13.53 12.90 18.46
C TYR A 571 14.39 14.04 17.92
N TYR A 572 14.40 14.18 16.60
CA TYR A 572 15.03 15.29 15.89
C TYR A 572 13.95 16.19 15.28
N TYR A 573 14.18 17.51 15.29
CA TYR A 573 13.32 18.47 14.61
C TYR A 573 14.14 19.57 13.92
N GLU A 574 13.85 19.77 12.64
CA GLU A 574 14.39 20.85 11.83
C GLU A 574 13.37 21.97 11.69
N ILE A 575 13.70 23.15 12.23
CA ILE A 575 12.77 24.29 12.31
C ILE A 575 12.44 24.86 10.93
N GLU A 576 13.45 25.09 10.09
CA GLU A 576 13.27 25.71 8.77
C GLU A 576 12.49 24.81 7.82
N GLY A 577 12.74 23.49 7.84
CA GLY A 577 12.01 22.49 7.07
C GLY A 577 10.63 22.13 7.65
N GLN A 578 10.39 22.41 8.93
CA GLN A 578 9.26 21.86 9.70
C GLN A 578 9.20 20.32 9.57
N TYR A 579 10.35 19.69 9.77
CA TYR A 579 10.52 18.25 9.60
C TYR A 579 10.96 17.62 10.94
N GLY A 580 10.14 16.72 11.47
CA GLY A 580 10.43 15.95 12.68
C GLY A 580 10.61 14.48 12.36
N LEU A 581 11.55 13.82 13.04
CA LEU A 581 11.79 12.38 12.90
C LEU A 581 12.03 11.75 14.27
N TYR A 582 11.31 10.66 14.56
CA TYR A 582 11.59 9.78 15.70
C TYR A 582 12.55 8.67 15.28
N SER A 583 13.40 8.23 16.20
CA SER A 583 14.22 7.04 16.02
C SER A 583 13.46 5.76 16.37
N ASN A 584 14.06 4.63 16.02
CA ASN A 584 13.78 3.37 16.70
C ASN A 584 14.19 3.42 18.18
N ILE A 585 13.73 2.42 18.96
CA ILE A 585 14.11 2.29 20.36
C ILE A 585 15.63 2.11 20.45
N VAL A 586 16.26 2.94 21.29
CA VAL A 586 17.68 2.88 21.59
C VAL A 586 17.89 2.34 22.99
N ASN A 587 18.77 1.35 23.10
CA ASN A 587 19.22 0.83 24.39
C ASN A 587 20.38 1.70 24.92
N VAL A 588 20.28 2.14 26.16
CA VAL A 588 21.25 3.00 26.84
C VAL A 588 21.81 2.27 28.06
N ASP A 589 23.13 2.10 28.14
CA ASP A 589 23.80 1.74 29.39
C ASP A 589 24.11 3.02 30.20
N ILE A 590 23.72 3.03 31.46
CA ILE A 590 23.91 4.16 32.38
C ILE A 590 25.20 3.97 33.17
N LYS A 591 26.13 4.91 33.00
CA LYS A 591 27.45 4.92 33.67
C LYS A 591 27.53 5.81 34.91
#